data_AF-A0A3D5TMQ6-F1
#
_entry.id   AF-A0A3D5TMQ6-F1
#
_cell.length_a   1.000
_cell.length_b   1.000
_cell.length_c   1.000
_cell.angle_alpha   90.00
_cell.angle_beta   90.00
_cell.angle_gamma   90.00
#
_symmetry.space_group_name_H-M   'P 1'
#
loop_
_entity.id
_entity.type
_entity.pdbx_description
1 polymer ?
#
loop_
_entity_poly.entity_id
_entity_poly.type
_entity_poly.pdbx_seq_one_letter_code
_entity_poly.pdbx_strand_id
1 'polypeptide(L)'
;MTAGQIAALCGVPSALTVGIVGFLFWLLEHKIAKKEAARIAQEEKLAAVREKQEQKLERERQNRDENRREFEKNLLLTSNAALALGEATARAVQRIPDAHCNGDMRDALNFAKKTKHEQRDFLAAQGIKNIF
;
A
#
# COMPACT_ATOMS: atom_id res chain seq x y z
N MET A 1 -68.52 49.24 17.91
CA MET A 1 -67.28 48.58 17.45
C MET A 1 -67.65 47.78 16.22
N THR A 2 -67.17 48.16 15.04
CA THR A 2 -67.55 47.49 13.78
C THR A 2 -66.87 46.14 13.68
N ALA A 3 -67.46 45.20 12.96
CA ALA A 3 -66.91 43.85 12.76
C ALA A 3 -65.44 43.87 12.26
N GLY A 4 -65.04 44.92 11.54
CA GLY A 4 -63.66 45.14 11.10
C GLY A 4 -62.66 45.41 12.22
N GLN A 5 -63.07 46.04 13.33
CA GLN A 5 -62.17 46.30 14.47
C GLN A 5 -61.91 45.05 15.32
N ILE A 6 -62.89 44.15 15.39
CA ILE A 6 -62.75 42.86 16.11
C ILE A 6 -61.88 41.89 15.30
N ALA A 7 -62.00 41.87 13.97
CA ALA A 7 -61.14 41.07 13.10
C ALA A 7 -59.67 41.53 13.14
N ALA A 8 -59.41 42.85 13.17
CA ALA A 8 -58.07 43.39 13.27
C ALA A 8 -57.40 43.11 14.63
N LEU A 9 -58.17 43.14 15.73
CA LEU A 9 -57.64 42.86 17.06
C LEU A 9 -57.34 41.37 17.31
N CYS A 10 -58.06 40.46 16.66
CA CYS A 10 -57.85 39.01 16.78
C CYS A 10 -56.81 38.44 15.78
N GLY A 11 -56.59 39.12 14.65
CA GLY A 11 -55.62 38.68 13.63
C GLY A 11 -54.15 39.01 13.96
N VAL A 12 -53.91 40.11 14.66
CA VAL A 12 -52.54 40.58 14.99
C VAL A 12 -51.85 39.71 16.06
N PRO A 13 -52.52 39.29 17.15
CA PRO A 13 -51.93 38.39 18.13
C PRO A 13 -51.63 37.00 17.55
N SER A 14 -52.51 36.47 16.70
CA SER A 14 -52.36 35.14 16.11
C SER A 14 -51.20 35.09 15.11
N ALA A 15 -51.06 36.08 14.23
CA ALA A 15 -49.92 36.16 13.30
C ALA A 15 -48.56 36.32 14.02
N LEU A 16 -48.50 37.14 15.08
CA LEU A 16 -47.28 37.29 15.88
C LEU A 16 -46.91 36.01 16.62
N THR A 17 -47.89 35.29 17.19
CA THR A 17 -47.62 34.00 17.85
C THR A 17 -47.15 32.92 16.87
N VAL A 18 -47.73 32.86 15.66
CA VAL A 18 -47.30 31.91 14.63
C VAL A 18 -45.88 32.23 14.13
N GLY A 19 -45.55 33.52 13.97
CA GLY A 19 -44.20 33.96 13.62
C GLY A 19 -43.15 33.64 14.70
N ILE A 20 -43.47 33.86 15.98
CA ILE A 20 -42.58 33.55 17.11
C ILE A 20 -42.38 32.04 17.26
N VAL A 21 -43.43 31.25 17.17
CA VAL A 21 -43.33 29.78 17.25
C VAL A 21 -42.55 29.21 16.06
N GLY A 22 -42.78 29.73 14.84
CA GLY A 22 -42.01 29.36 13.65
C GLY A 22 -40.53 29.76 13.76
N PHE A 23 -40.22 30.92 14.33
CA PHE A 23 -38.84 31.37 14.57
C PHE A 23 -38.13 30.51 15.62
N LEU A 24 -38.80 30.13 16.71
CA LEU A 24 -38.27 29.21 17.71
C LEU A 24 -38.00 27.83 17.13
N PHE A 25 -38.89 27.33 16.27
CA PHE A 25 -38.70 26.06 15.55
C PHE A 25 -37.51 26.14 14.56
N TRP A 26 -37.40 27.22 13.80
CA TRP A 26 -36.27 27.47 12.90
C TRP A 26 -34.93 27.54 13.66
N LEU A 27 -34.88 28.19 14.83
CA LEU A 27 -33.68 28.19 15.67
C LEU A 27 -33.31 26.80 16.19
N LEU A 28 -34.30 25.96 16.49
CA LEU A 28 -34.08 24.58 16.90
C LEU A 28 -33.54 23.71 15.75
N GLU A 29 -34.19 23.75 14.58
CA GLU A 29 -33.72 23.05 13.37
C GLU A 29 -32.32 23.52 12.96
N HIS A 30 -32.06 24.83 12.99
CA HIS A 30 -30.76 25.38 12.63
C HIS A 30 -29.65 24.89 13.57
N LYS A 31 -29.93 24.76 14.87
CA LYS A 31 -28.97 24.19 15.83
C LYS A 31 -28.74 22.71 15.63
N ILE A 32 -29.78 21.95 15.26
CA ILE A 32 -29.66 20.51 14.94
C ILE A 32 -28.82 20.33 13.68
N ALA A 33 -29.16 21.03 12.59
CA ALA A 33 -28.40 21.00 11.34
C ALA A 33 -26.93 21.38 11.52
N LYS A 34 -26.63 22.40 12.34
CA LYS A 34 -25.25 22.80 12.65
C LYS A 34 -24.48 21.71 13.41
N LYS A 35 -25.13 21.00 14.34
CA LYS A 35 -24.52 19.88 15.06
C LYS A 35 -24.31 18.67 14.15
N GLU A 36 -25.27 18.35 13.28
CA GLU A 36 -25.15 17.26 12.30
C GLU A 36 -24.02 17.54 11.30
N ALA A 37 -23.96 18.73 10.73
CA ALA A 37 -22.86 19.14 9.86
C ALA A 37 -21.49 19.07 10.55
N ALA A 38 -21.41 19.44 11.84
CA ALA A 38 -20.19 19.32 12.62
C ALA A 38 -19.79 17.85 12.88
N ARG A 39 -20.76 16.95 13.10
CA ARG A 39 -20.50 15.51 13.26
C ARG A 39 -20.04 14.89 11.94
N ILE A 40 -20.71 15.18 10.83
CA ILE A 40 -20.32 14.69 9.50
C ILE A 40 -18.90 15.17 9.16
N ALA A 41 -18.59 16.46 9.38
CA ALA A 41 -17.24 16.99 9.15
C ALA A 41 -16.17 16.36 10.08
N GLN A 42 -16.54 15.92 11.29
CA GLN A 42 -15.64 15.17 12.17
C GLN A 42 -15.43 13.74 11.70
N GLU A 43 -16.49 13.06 11.26
CA GLU A 43 -16.44 11.71 10.71
C GLU A 43 -15.63 11.67 9.40
N GLU A 44 -15.81 12.64 8.51
CA GLU A 44 -15.01 12.79 7.30
C GLU A 44 -13.53 13.01 7.61
N LYS A 45 -13.20 13.85 8.60
CA LYS A 45 -11.81 14.05 9.04
C LYS A 45 -11.22 12.77 9.62
N LEU A 46 -11.99 12.03 10.42
CA LEU A 46 -11.56 10.76 10.98
C LEU A 46 -11.35 9.71 9.88
N ALA A 47 -12.27 9.64 8.91
CA ALA A 47 -12.17 8.76 7.75
C ALA A 47 -10.92 9.11 6.90
N ALA A 48 -10.68 10.39 6.62
CA ALA A 48 -9.50 10.84 5.89
C ALA A 48 -8.18 10.56 6.64
N VAL A 49 -8.18 10.60 7.98
CA VAL A 49 -7.02 10.21 8.79
C VAL A 49 -6.79 8.70 8.72
N ARG A 50 -7.85 7.89 8.83
CA ARG A 50 -7.77 6.42 8.70
C ARG A 50 -7.26 6.00 7.34
N GLU A 51 -7.82 6.56 6.27
CA GLU A 51 -7.38 6.28 4.90
C GLU A 51 -5.90 6.63 4.70
N LYS A 52 -5.45 7.78 5.23
CA LYS A 52 -4.02 8.14 5.19
C LYS A 52 -3.14 7.19 6.00
N GLN A 53 -3.63 6.65 7.11
CA GLN A 53 -2.90 5.66 7.91
C GLN A 53 -2.82 4.31 7.18
N GLU A 54 -3.91 3.86 6.58
CA GLU A 54 -3.96 2.64 5.78
C GLU A 54 -3.03 2.74 4.56
N GLN A 55 -3.10 3.84 3.80
CA GLN A 55 -2.20 4.09 2.68
C GLN A 55 -0.72 4.12 3.11
N LYS A 56 -0.39 4.68 4.27
CA LYS A 56 0.99 4.65 4.80
C LYS A 56 1.42 3.22 5.13
N LEU A 57 0.56 2.45 5.79
CA LEU A 57 0.86 1.06 6.15
C LEU A 57 1.03 0.18 4.91
N GLU A 58 0.18 0.37 3.90
CA GLU A 58 0.30 -0.33 2.61
C GLU A 58 1.61 0.02 1.89
N ARG A 59 1.96 1.31 1.82
CA ARG A 59 3.24 1.75 1.25
C ARG A 59 4.44 1.20 2.01
N GLU A 60 4.39 1.16 3.33
CA GLU A 60 5.46 0.56 4.14
C GLU A 60 5.59 -0.95 3.88
N ARG A 61 4.47 -1.67 3.72
CA ARG A 61 4.48 -3.09 3.35
C ARG A 61 5.08 -3.30 1.97
N GLN A 62 4.63 -2.53 0.97
CA GLN A 62 5.17 -2.57 -0.39
C GLN A 62 6.68 -2.29 -0.41
N ASN A 63 7.12 -1.22 0.28
CA ASN A 63 8.54 -0.90 0.38
C ASN A 63 9.36 -2.02 1.07
N ARG A 64 8.82 -2.66 2.11
CA ARG A 64 9.49 -3.81 2.75
C ARG A 64 9.60 -5.00 1.80
N ASP A 65 8.54 -5.31 1.06
CA ASP A 65 8.52 -6.40 0.11
C ASP A 65 9.47 -6.14 -1.07
N GLU A 66 9.52 -4.90 -1.58
CA GLU A 66 10.46 -4.46 -2.61
C GLU A 66 11.91 -4.53 -2.14
N ASN A 67 12.21 -4.00 -0.95
CA ASN A 67 13.55 -4.07 -0.36
C ASN A 67 14.00 -5.52 -0.15
N ARG A 68 13.08 -6.40 0.26
CA ARG A 68 13.36 -7.83 0.40
C ARG A 68 13.66 -8.47 -0.95
N ARG A 69 12.87 -8.18 -1.99
CA ARG A 69 13.09 -8.68 -3.35
C ARG A 69 14.43 -8.23 -3.92
N GLU A 70 14.77 -6.94 -3.76
CA GLU A 70 16.06 -6.39 -4.19
C GLU A 70 17.22 -7.03 -3.43
N PHE A 71 17.09 -7.24 -2.11
CA PHE A 71 18.10 -7.94 -1.33
C PHE A 71 18.29 -9.39 -1.79
N GLU A 72 17.21 -10.14 -1.99
CA GLU A 72 17.26 -11.53 -2.49
C GLU A 72 17.91 -11.60 -3.88
N LYS A 73 17.56 -10.68 -4.78
CA LYS A 73 18.19 -10.55 -6.10
C LYS A 73 19.68 -10.27 -6.00
N ASN A 74 20.08 -9.34 -5.15
CA ASN A 74 21.50 -9.02 -4.94
C ASN A 74 22.27 -10.21 -4.38
N LEU A 75 21.69 -10.96 -3.44
CA LEU A 75 22.29 -12.19 -2.90
C LEU A 75 22.52 -13.26 -3.98
N LEU A 76 21.54 -13.43 -4.90
CA LEU A 76 21.69 -14.33 -6.04
C LEU A 76 22.78 -13.86 -7.01
N LEU A 77 22.85 -12.55 -7.30
CA LEU A 77 23.88 -11.97 -8.16
C LEU A 77 25.27 -12.13 -7.57
N THR A 78 25.45 -11.86 -6.27
CA THR A 78 26.75 -12.05 -5.60
C THR A 78 27.18 -13.51 -5.60
N SER A 79 26.23 -14.44 -5.40
CA SER A 79 26.50 -15.88 -5.43
C SER A 79 26.92 -16.33 -6.83
N ASN A 80 26.23 -15.87 -7.87
CA ASN A 80 26.59 -16.14 -9.26
C ASN A 80 27.94 -15.54 -9.65
N ALA A 81 28.27 -14.34 -9.17
CA ALA A 81 29.57 -13.73 -9.38
C ALA A 81 30.70 -14.54 -8.72
N ALA A 82 30.49 -14.99 -7.47
CA ALA A 82 31.42 -15.84 -6.76
C ALA A 82 31.62 -17.21 -7.45
N LEU A 83 30.53 -17.83 -7.91
CA LEU A 83 30.58 -19.07 -8.70
C LEU A 83 31.35 -18.88 -10.01
N ALA A 84 31.09 -17.80 -10.75
CA ALA A 84 31.80 -17.50 -12.00
C ALA A 84 33.30 -17.25 -11.77
N LEU A 85 33.65 -16.53 -10.71
CA LEU A 85 35.04 -16.32 -10.29
C LEU A 85 35.71 -17.65 -9.89
N GLY A 86 35.01 -18.48 -9.13
CA GLY A 86 35.46 -19.82 -8.74
C GLY A 86 35.70 -20.72 -9.95
N GLU A 87 34.77 -20.74 -10.92
CA GLU A 87 34.95 -21.46 -12.19
C GLU A 87 36.15 -20.96 -12.97
N ALA A 88 36.33 -19.64 -13.09
CA ALA A 88 37.45 -19.04 -13.80
C ALA A 88 38.79 -19.40 -13.13
N THR A 89 38.83 -19.33 -11.80
CA THR A 89 40.00 -19.69 -11.00
C THR A 89 40.32 -21.18 -11.14
N ALA A 90 39.32 -22.04 -11.01
CA ALA A 90 39.50 -23.49 -11.16
C ALA A 90 40.04 -23.84 -12.55
N ARG A 91 39.50 -23.21 -13.60
CA ARG A 91 39.99 -23.38 -14.98
C ARG A 91 41.41 -22.83 -15.18
N ALA A 92 41.76 -21.72 -14.53
CA ALA A 92 43.10 -21.15 -14.59
C ALA A 92 44.13 -22.09 -13.94
N VAL A 93 43.82 -22.62 -12.76
CA VAL A 93 44.69 -23.58 -12.04
C VAL A 93 44.86 -24.88 -12.84
N GLN A 94 43.80 -25.38 -13.49
CA GLN A 94 43.87 -26.58 -14.34
C GLN A 94 44.77 -26.42 -15.59
N ARG A 95 45.13 -25.19 -15.99
CA ARG A 95 46.04 -24.93 -17.13
C ARG A 95 47.51 -24.90 -16.74
N ILE A 96 47.85 -24.96 -15.45
CA ILE A 96 49.23 -24.90 -14.97
C ILE A 96 49.90 -26.28 -15.18
N PRO A 97 51.06 -26.37 -15.87
CA PRO A 97 51.68 -27.64 -16.29
C PRO A 97 51.99 -28.61 -15.15
N ASP A 98 52.41 -28.09 -13.99
CA ASP A 98 52.80 -28.88 -12.81
C ASP A 98 51.71 -28.91 -11.71
N ALA A 99 50.57 -28.26 -11.94
CA ALA A 99 49.47 -28.29 -10.99
C ALA A 99 48.73 -29.61 -11.09
N HIS A 100 49.11 -30.56 -10.24
CA HIS A 100 48.41 -31.83 -10.08
C HIS A 100 47.10 -31.59 -9.32
N CYS A 101 46.11 -30.99 -10.00
CA CYS A 101 44.75 -30.88 -9.47
C CYS A 101 44.22 -32.31 -9.28
N ASN A 102 44.13 -32.75 -8.02
CA ASN A 102 43.40 -33.95 -7.62
C ASN A 102 41.98 -33.93 -8.22
N GLY A 103 41.40 -35.12 -8.44
CA GLY A 103 40.08 -35.30 -9.08
C GLY A 103 38.99 -34.38 -8.51
N ASP A 104 39.06 -34.08 -7.20
CA ASP A 104 38.19 -33.15 -6.48
C ASP A 104 37.92 -31.83 -7.20
N MET A 105 38.93 -31.23 -7.82
CA MET A 105 38.78 -29.93 -8.48
C MET A 105 38.03 -30.01 -9.82
N ARG A 106 38.13 -31.14 -10.54
CA ARG A 106 37.32 -31.40 -11.73
C ARG A 106 35.88 -31.73 -11.35
N ASP A 107 35.70 -32.52 -10.31
CA ASP A 107 34.38 -32.92 -9.82
C ASP A 107 33.60 -31.73 -9.27
N ALA A 108 34.25 -30.86 -8.49
CA ALA A 108 33.68 -29.60 -8.03
C ALA A 108 33.27 -28.69 -9.19
N LEU A 109 34.08 -28.59 -10.25
CA LEU A 109 33.76 -27.78 -11.43
C LEU A 109 32.56 -28.36 -12.20
N ASN A 110 32.48 -29.68 -12.33
CA ASN A 110 31.34 -30.35 -12.98
C ASN A 110 30.05 -30.17 -12.18
N PHE A 111 30.13 -30.27 -10.85
CA PHE A 111 29.01 -29.99 -9.96
C PHE A 111 28.54 -28.54 -10.10
N ALA A 112 29.45 -27.55 -10.03
CA ALA A 112 29.11 -26.14 -10.18
C ALA A 112 28.42 -25.84 -11.52
N LYS A 113 28.93 -26.40 -12.63
CA LYS A 113 28.29 -26.29 -13.95
C LYS A 113 26.89 -26.88 -13.97
N LYS A 114 26.71 -28.08 -13.41
CA LYS A 114 25.40 -28.75 -13.33
C LYS A 114 24.40 -27.89 -12.56
N THR A 115 24.74 -27.44 -11.37
CA THR A 115 23.87 -26.59 -10.55
C THR A 115 23.51 -25.28 -11.26
N LYS A 116 24.47 -24.66 -11.96
CA LYS A 116 24.20 -23.45 -12.75
C LYS A 116 23.20 -23.69 -13.89
N HIS A 117 23.29 -24.82 -14.59
CA HIS A 117 22.32 -25.19 -15.62
C HIS A 117 20.93 -25.43 -15.03
N GLU A 118 20.84 -26.19 -13.93
CA GLU A 118 19.58 -26.44 -13.22
C GLU A 118 18.93 -25.13 -12.74
N GLN A 119 19.71 -24.21 -12.18
CA GLN A 119 19.23 -22.88 -11.76
C GLN A 119 18.69 -22.06 -12.94
N ARG A 120 19.40 -22.05 -14.07
CA ARG A 120 18.95 -21.35 -15.29
C ARG A 120 17.64 -21.92 -15.80
N ASP A 121 17.54 -23.24 -15.88
CA ASP A 121 16.36 -23.92 -16.42
C ASP A 121 15.15 -23.73 -15.48
N PHE A 122 15.37 -23.72 -14.16
CA PHE A 122 14.35 -23.36 -13.17
C PHE A 122 13.85 -21.92 -13.36
N LEU A 123 14.75 -20.94 -13.48
CA LEU A 123 14.38 -19.53 -13.69
C LEU A 123 13.64 -19.33 -15.02
N ALA A 124 14.06 -20.02 -16.08
CA ALA A 124 13.35 -19.99 -17.36
C ALA A 124 11.93 -20.55 -17.25
N ALA A 125 11.75 -21.68 -16.55
CA ALA A 125 10.44 -22.27 -16.32
C ALA A 125 9.51 -21.36 -15.49
N GLN A 126 10.03 -20.73 -14.44
CA GLN A 126 9.27 -19.74 -13.66
C GLN A 126 8.93 -18.49 -14.50
N GLY A 127 9.84 -18.04 -15.35
CA GLY A 127 9.61 -16.93 -16.27
C GLY A 127 8.46 -17.22 -17.24
N ILE A 128 8.43 -18.41 -17.83
CA ILE A 128 7.33 -18.85 -18.72
C ILE A 128 6.00 -18.90 -17.95
N LYS A 129 5.98 -19.47 -16.74
CA LYS A 129 4.77 -19.55 -15.89
C LYS A 129 4.23 -18.20 -15.42
N ASN A 130 5.05 -17.16 -15.39
CA ASN A 130 4.61 -15.81 -15.00
C ASN A 130 4.14 -14.98 -16.20
N ILE A 131 4.40 -15.43 -17.44
CA ILE A 131 3.96 -14.76 -18.68
C ILE A 131 2.59 -15.28 -19.14
N PHE A 132 2.30 -16.56 -18.93
CA PHE A 132 1.03 -17.23 -19.27
C PHE A 132 0.19 -17.50 -18.04
#